data_AF-A0A7W1GHE0-F1
#
_entry.id   AF-A0A7W1GHE0-F1
#
_cell.length_a   1.000
_cell.length_b   1.000
_cell.length_c   1.000
_cell.angle_alpha   90.00
_cell.angle_beta   90.00
_cell.angle_gamma   90.00
#
_symmetry.space_group_name_H-M   'P 1'
#
loop_
_entity.id
_entity.type
_entity.pdbx_description
1 polymer ?
#
loop_
_entity_poly.entity_id
_entity_poly.type
_entity_poly.pdbx_seq_one_letter_code
_entity_poly.pdbx_strand_id
1 'polypeptide(L)'
;MDFIKDIELVAIDALDNWKIDHSEALDWDRIVLLYFNKKLMFIDNTPRDVKVSRKIKSSTYKPDITKALAVIEDKFRKGEDVNPHSTRRLYKSKFTDNLFADWNIRHLHLSTGPHPKDERLLDGTSDLLFLRVTNDTAYFIDVRPHGTFEQIDLLEMAVDEWPGLYLWIPDATRVGRQIGTTGEIVEIKIETPEEIRDLRENRINVLYMIKGKVYVAPGGGIIPAGTLVNATRLHNALFYWRIDLEKCVNDNRPKIDEYLSQFQNYKPEEASFRVGMNEGEFVFFEETSWVGLSKFEGKENARFVWESL
;
A
#
# COMPACT_ATOMS: atom_id res chain seq x y z
N MET A 1 -1.77 20.49 -22.88
CA MET A 1 -2.09 19.47 -21.87
C MET A 1 -1.15 18.31 -22.11
N ASP A 2 -0.31 17.97 -21.14
CA ASP A 2 0.52 16.77 -21.18
C ASP A 2 0.40 16.08 -19.83
N PHE A 3 -0.70 15.35 -19.64
CA PHE A 3 -1.00 14.73 -18.36
C PHE A 3 -0.05 13.57 -18.03
N ILE A 4 0.58 12.95 -19.05
CA ILE A 4 1.65 11.98 -18.81
C ILE A 4 2.80 12.69 -18.10
N LYS A 5 3.23 13.84 -18.64
CA LYS A 5 4.34 14.58 -18.03
C LYS A 5 3.99 15.09 -16.63
N ASP A 6 2.77 15.59 -16.44
CA ASP A 6 2.31 16.04 -15.11
C ASP A 6 2.33 14.89 -14.08
N ILE A 7 1.78 13.72 -14.42
CA ILE A 7 1.77 12.54 -13.56
C ILE A 7 3.19 12.05 -13.25
N GLU A 8 4.06 12.02 -14.26
CA GLU A 8 5.46 11.63 -14.11
C GLU A 8 6.18 12.56 -13.12
N LEU A 9 5.99 13.88 -13.24
CA LEU A 9 6.62 14.86 -12.36
C LEU A 9 6.13 14.74 -10.92
N VAL A 10 4.83 14.48 -10.71
CA VAL A 10 4.26 14.22 -9.38
C VAL A 10 4.88 12.96 -8.76
N ALA A 11 5.03 11.89 -9.53
CA ALA A 11 5.66 10.66 -9.06
C ALA A 11 7.15 10.86 -8.73
N ILE A 12 7.89 11.60 -9.57
CA ILE A 12 9.31 11.94 -9.34
C ILE A 12 9.46 12.76 -8.05
N ASP A 13 8.66 13.81 -7.87
CA ASP A 13 8.74 14.65 -6.66
C ASP A 13 8.51 13.83 -5.38
N ALA A 14 7.53 12.92 -5.38
CA ALA A 14 7.30 12.02 -4.26
C ALA A 14 8.48 11.07 -4.01
N LEU A 15 9.07 10.49 -5.06
CA LEU A 15 10.22 9.60 -4.96
C LEU A 15 11.47 10.33 -4.46
N ASP A 16 11.71 11.56 -4.92
CA ASP A 16 12.82 12.42 -4.49
C ASP A 16 12.65 12.82 -3.02
N ASN A 17 11.44 13.18 -2.60
CA ASN A 17 11.12 13.48 -1.20
C ASN A 17 11.38 12.28 -0.28
N TRP A 18 11.09 11.06 -0.74
CA TRP A 18 11.44 9.82 -0.04
C TRP A 18 12.90 9.39 -0.22
N LYS A 19 13.68 10.11 -1.04
CA LYS A 19 15.07 9.80 -1.41
C LYS A 19 15.20 8.38 -1.99
N ILE A 20 14.27 8.01 -2.86
CA ILE A 20 14.25 6.74 -3.58
C ILE A 20 14.89 6.95 -4.94
N ASP A 21 15.97 6.21 -5.20
CA ASP A 21 16.62 6.21 -6.51
C ASP A 21 15.66 5.69 -7.60
N HIS A 22 15.45 6.50 -8.62
CA HIS A 22 14.61 6.18 -9.77
C HIS A 22 15.38 6.21 -11.09
N SER A 23 16.72 6.28 -11.06
CA SER A 23 17.56 6.37 -12.25
C SER A 23 17.41 5.20 -13.24
N GLU A 24 16.99 4.03 -12.76
CA GLU A 24 16.72 2.85 -13.60
C GLU A 24 15.29 2.82 -14.20
N ALA A 25 14.38 3.67 -13.72
CA ALA A 25 13.04 3.80 -14.28
C ALA A 25 13.08 4.76 -15.48
N LEU A 26 13.27 4.17 -16.66
CA LEU A 26 13.61 4.90 -17.90
C LEU A 26 12.42 5.59 -18.60
N ASP A 27 11.20 5.31 -18.17
CA ASP A 27 9.97 5.83 -18.75
C ASP A 27 8.93 6.12 -17.66
N TRP A 28 7.92 6.92 -18.02
CA TRP A 28 6.89 7.37 -17.08
C TRP A 28 6.11 6.20 -16.47
N ASP A 29 5.82 5.14 -17.24
CA ASP A 29 5.11 3.94 -16.75
C ASP A 29 5.88 3.30 -15.59
N ARG A 30 7.21 3.11 -15.74
CA ARG A 30 8.08 2.55 -14.69
C ARG A 30 8.21 3.49 -13.50
N ILE A 31 8.29 4.80 -13.72
CA ILE A 31 8.36 5.81 -12.66
C ILE A 31 7.09 5.76 -11.81
N VAL A 32 5.91 5.77 -12.44
CA VAL A 32 4.62 5.76 -11.76
C VAL A 32 4.39 4.43 -11.06
N LEU A 33 4.76 3.30 -11.68
CA LEU A 33 4.67 1.99 -11.03
C LEU A 33 5.59 1.89 -9.81
N LEU A 34 6.82 2.42 -9.89
CA LEU A 34 7.72 2.51 -8.74
C LEU A 34 7.11 3.36 -7.63
N TYR A 35 6.56 4.53 -7.98
CA TYR A 35 5.85 5.39 -7.04
C TYR A 35 4.73 4.64 -6.32
N PHE A 36 3.81 3.98 -7.03
CA PHE A 36 2.70 3.25 -6.39
C PHE A 36 3.19 2.06 -5.56
N ASN A 37 4.20 1.34 -6.02
CA ASN A 37 4.78 0.24 -5.27
C ASN A 37 5.33 0.74 -3.92
N LYS A 38 6.00 1.90 -3.92
CA LYS A 38 6.51 2.55 -2.72
C LYS A 38 5.43 3.14 -1.85
N LYS A 39 4.51 3.91 -2.43
CA LYS A 39 3.38 4.52 -1.72
C LYS A 39 2.60 3.50 -0.90
N LEU A 40 2.31 2.33 -1.48
CA LEU A 40 1.62 1.25 -0.78
C LEU A 40 2.44 0.64 0.37
N MET A 41 3.77 0.69 0.32
CA MET A 41 4.62 0.17 1.40
C MET A 41 4.89 1.20 2.50
N PHE A 42 4.81 2.50 2.22
CA PHE A 42 4.84 3.50 3.28
C PHE A 42 3.52 3.51 4.07
N ILE A 43 3.62 3.81 5.36
CA ILE A 43 2.47 4.09 6.21
C ILE A 43 2.31 5.61 6.26
N ASP A 44 1.15 6.12 5.87
CA ASP A 44 0.89 7.55 5.88
C ASP A 44 0.79 8.13 7.29
N ASN A 45 1.27 9.37 7.45
CA ASN A 45 1.25 10.12 8.71
C ASN A 45 -0.15 10.65 9.02
N THR A 46 -1.06 9.74 9.33
CA THR A 46 -2.45 10.03 9.69
C THR A 46 -2.80 9.41 11.04
N PRO A 47 -3.54 10.13 11.92
CA PRO A 47 -4.02 9.57 13.17
C PRO A 47 -4.85 8.31 12.94
N ARG A 48 -4.57 7.27 13.72
CA ARG A 48 -5.29 5.98 13.67
C ARG A 48 -5.65 5.50 15.07
N ASP A 49 -6.76 4.80 15.20
CA ASP A 49 -7.00 3.96 16.36
C ASP A 49 -5.97 2.82 16.40
N VAL A 50 -5.70 2.30 17.61
CA VAL A 50 -4.79 1.18 17.81
C VAL A 50 -5.52 0.06 18.53
N LYS A 51 -5.61 -1.08 17.85
CA LYS A 51 -6.19 -2.32 18.39
C LYS A 51 -5.08 -3.32 18.63
N VAL A 52 -4.95 -3.71 19.90
CA VAL A 52 -3.93 -4.66 20.34
C VAL A 52 -4.56 -6.03 20.56
N SER A 53 -3.95 -7.08 20.00
CA SER A 53 -4.43 -8.46 20.09
C SER A 53 -4.45 -8.99 21.53
N ARG A 54 -5.25 -10.03 21.78
CA ARG A 54 -5.22 -10.81 23.02
C ARG A 54 -3.83 -11.37 23.33
N LYS A 55 -3.08 -11.79 22.31
CA LYS A 55 -1.73 -12.34 22.46
C LYS A 55 -0.77 -11.32 23.09
N ILE A 56 -0.73 -10.10 22.56
CA ILE A 56 0.13 -9.04 23.12
C ILE A 56 -0.34 -8.66 24.53
N LYS A 57 -1.65 -8.47 24.74
CA LYS A 57 -2.22 -8.08 26.04
C LYS A 57 -1.95 -9.08 27.17
N SER A 58 -1.89 -10.37 26.85
CA SER A 58 -1.65 -11.45 27.83
C SER A 58 -0.17 -11.79 28.02
N SER A 59 0.72 -11.21 27.22
CA SER A 59 2.16 -11.49 27.25
C SER A 59 2.89 -10.53 28.18
N THR A 60 4.00 -11.00 28.77
CA THR A 60 4.93 -10.15 29.53
C THR A 60 6.17 -9.91 28.69
N TYR A 61 6.51 -8.65 28.44
CA TYR A 61 7.68 -8.26 27.67
C TYR A 61 8.74 -7.60 28.54
N LYS A 62 9.98 -7.55 28.05
CA LYS A 62 11.05 -6.77 28.66
C LYS A 62 10.64 -5.28 28.73
N PRO A 63 11.16 -4.50 29.70
CA PRO A 63 10.83 -3.08 29.83
C PRO A 63 11.05 -2.28 28.54
N ASP A 64 12.16 -2.51 27.84
CA ASP A 64 12.48 -1.78 26.60
C ASP A 64 11.47 -2.08 25.46
N ILE A 65 11.05 -3.34 25.33
CA ILE A 65 10.03 -3.76 24.35
C ILE A 65 8.68 -3.12 24.68
N THR A 66 8.31 -3.12 25.96
CA THR A 66 7.06 -2.49 26.44
C THR A 66 7.07 -0.99 26.14
N LYS A 67 8.20 -0.32 26.39
CA LYS A 67 8.38 1.10 26.08
C LYS A 67 8.30 1.37 24.58
N ALA A 68 8.97 0.56 23.75
CA ALA A 68 8.93 0.71 22.30
C ALA A 68 7.51 0.52 21.73
N LEU A 69 6.75 -0.47 22.23
CA LEU A 69 5.34 -0.67 21.85
C LEU A 69 4.49 0.57 22.18
N ALA A 70 4.63 1.12 23.39
CA ALA A 70 3.91 2.33 23.79
C ALA A 70 4.26 3.55 22.91
N VAL A 71 5.53 3.70 22.53
CA VAL A 71 5.98 4.76 21.62
C VAL A 71 5.35 4.59 20.22
N ILE A 72 5.35 3.38 19.68
CA ILE A 72 4.75 3.12 18.35
C ILE A 72 3.24 3.33 18.39
N GLU A 73 2.56 2.87 19.45
CA GLU A 73 1.13 3.13 19.66
C GLU A 73 0.82 4.63 19.68
N ASP A 74 1.58 5.41 20.46
CA ASP A 74 1.40 6.86 20.55
C ASP A 74 1.61 7.57 19.21
N LYS A 75 2.63 7.15 18.44
CA LYS A 75 2.85 7.65 17.06
C LYS A 75 1.65 7.39 16.15
N PHE A 76 1.09 6.18 16.16
CA PHE A 76 -0.11 5.88 15.38
C PHE A 76 -1.29 6.76 15.79
N ARG A 77 -1.53 6.92 17.10
CA ARG A 77 -2.64 7.74 17.61
C ARG A 77 -2.50 9.22 17.25
N LYS A 78 -1.28 9.74 17.18
CA LYS A 78 -1.00 11.13 16.80
C LYS A 78 -0.85 11.37 15.30
N GLY A 79 -0.70 10.31 14.50
CA GLY A 79 -0.39 10.41 13.08
C GLY A 79 1.05 10.82 12.81
N GLU A 80 1.97 10.48 13.71
CA GLU A 80 3.40 10.71 13.52
C GLU A 80 4.04 9.63 12.62
N ASP A 81 5.23 9.91 12.10
CA ASP A 81 5.94 8.99 11.21
C ASP A 81 6.43 7.72 11.94
N VAL A 82 5.87 6.59 11.54
CA VAL A 82 6.21 5.24 12.02
C VAL A 82 7.18 4.52 11.07
N ASN A 83 7.38 4.99 9.84
CA ASN A 83 8.27 4.36 8.86
C ASN A 83 9.74 4.26 9.31
N PRO A 84 10.28 5.11 10.21
CA PRO A 84 11.59 4.90 10.80
C PRO A 84 11.74 3.59 11.59
N HIS A 85 10.64 2.98 12.02
CA HIS A 85 10.65 1.65 12.64
C HIS A 85 10.62 0.51 11.59
N SER A 86 10.36 0.81 10.32
CA SER A 86 10.24 -0.21 9.27
C SER A 86 11.61 -0.75 8.80
N THR A 87 11.58 -1.71 7.89
CA THR A 87 12.79 -2.26 7.27
C THR A 87 13.59 -1.19 6.53
N ARG A 88 14.92 -1.25 6.66
CA ARG A 88 15.86 -0.34 5.96
C ARG A 88 15.73 -0.44 4.44
N ARG A 89 15.23 -1.57 3.95
CA ARG A 89 15.03 -1.82 2.51
C ARG A 89 13.85 -1.04 1.95
N LEU A 90 12.97 -0.46 2.78
CA LEU A 90 11.81 0.32 2.34
C LEU A 90 12.20 1.40 1.31
N TYR A 91 13.31 2.09 1.55
CA TYR A 91 13.86 3.16 0.72
C TYR A 91 14.65 2.67 -0.51
N LYS A 92 14.83 1.36 -0.72
CA LYS A 92 15.53 0.80 -1.88
C LYS A 92 14.55 0.58 -3.03
N SER A 93 14.81 1.16 -4.21
CA SER A 93 13.91 1.10 -5.37
C SER A 93 13.37 -0.30 -5.69
N LYS A 94 14.24 -1.31 -5.75
CA LYS A 94 13.92 -2.72 -6.08
C LYS A 94 13.44 -3.59 -4.91
N PHE A 95 12.99 -2.99 -3.82
CA PHE A 95 12.48 -3.74 -2.67
C PHE A 95 10.95 -3.75 -2.65
N THR A 96 10.41 -4.96 -2.48
CA THR A 96 9.01 -5.23 -2.11
C THR A 96 9.03 -6.13 -0.87
N ASP A 97 8.25 -5.78 0.15
CA ASP A 97 8.10 -6.61 1.35
C ASP A 97 7.14 -7.77 1.05
N ASN A 98 7.68 -9.00 1.08
CA ASN A 98 6.91 -10.20 0.75
C ASN A 98 5.83 -10.52 1.81
N LEU A 99 6.06 -10.20 3.08
CA LEU A 99 5.05 -10.41 4.12
C LEU A 99 3.86 -9.45 3.91
N PHE A 100 4.17 -8.21 3.54
CA PHE A 100 3.15 -7.23 3.20
C PHE A 100 2.40 -7.62 1.92
N ALA A 101 3.13 -7.97 0.85
CA ALA A 101 2.54 -8.37 -0.43
C ALA A 101 1.62 -9.59 -0.29
N ASP A 102 2.02 -10.55 0.53
CA ASP A 102 1.31 -11.81 0.69
C ASP A 102 0.18 -11.71 1.70
N TRP A 103 0.44 -11.19 2.91
CA TRP A 103 -0.52 -11.26 4.03
C TRP A 103 -1.11 -9.91 4.46
N ASN A 104 -0.71 -8.80 3.83
CA ASN A 104 -1.01 -7.44 4.30
C ASN A 104 -0.51 -7.19 5.75
N ILE A 105 0.54 -7.91 6.15
CA ILE A 105 1.17 -7.77 7.46
C ILE A 105 2.52 -7.10 7.28
N ARG A 106 2.80 -6.13 8.13
CA ARG A 106 4.05 -5.37 8.17
C ARG A 106 4.82 -5.75 9.42
N HIS A 107 6.09 -5.40 9.47
CA HIS A 107 6.90 -5.53 10.67
C HIS A 107 7.59 -4.21 11.01
N LEU A 108 7.58 -3.85 12.29
CA LEU A 108 8.27 -2.68 12.83
C LEU A 108 9.26 -3.11 13.90
N HIS A 109 10.48 -2.60 13.84
CA HIS A 109 11.49 -2.77 14.88
C HIS A 109 11.06 -2.07 16.17
N LEU A 110 11.13 -2.80 17.28
CA LEU A 110 10.81 -2.34 18.62
C LEU A 110 12.02 -1.65 19.28
N SER A 111 12.49 -0.59 18.63
CA SER A 111 13.62 0.23 19.08
C SER A 111 13.18 1.62 19.50
N THR A 112 13.94 2.23 20.41
CA THR A 112 13.77 3.62 20.83
C THR A 112 14.99 4.49 20.55
N GLY A 113 16.06 3.93 19.96
CA GLY A 113 17.32 4.64 19.67
C GLY A 113 17.52 4.87 18.17
N PRO A 114 18.14 5.99 17.76
CA PRO A 114 18.43 6.26 16.35
C PRO A 114 19.41 5.22 15.79
N HIS A 115 19.28 4.90 14.51
CA HIS A 115 20.20 4.00 13.85
C HIS A 115 21.58 4.67 13.69
N PRO A 116 22.70 3.98 13.98
CA PRO A 116 24.03 4.58 14.02
C PRO A 116 24.56 5.11 12.68
N LYS A 117 23.92 4.79 11.55
CA LYS A 117 24.40 5.15 10.20
C LYS A 117 23.34 5.79 9.28
N ASP A 118 22.09 5.88 9.72
CA ASP A 118 21.01 6.43 8.88
C ASP A 118 19.95 7.06 9.78
N GLU A 119 19.93 8.39 9.84
CA GLU A 119 19.06 9.17 10.74
C GLU A 119 17.57 8.99 10.44
N ARG A 120 17.22 8.43 9.27
CA ARG A 120 15.83 8.10 8.90
C ARG A 120 15.30 6.84 9.58
N LEU A 121 16.17 6.07 10.24
CA LEU A 121 15.88 4.76 10.78
C LEU A 121 16.18 4.71 12.28
N LEU A 122 15.48 3.82 12.98
CA LEU A 122 15.84 3.42 14.34
C LEU A 122 16.73 2.17 14.31
N ASP A 123 17.44 1.93 15.41
CA ASP A 123 18.32 0.76 15.49
C ASP A 123 17.50 -0.54 15.37
N GLY A 124 18.09 -1.57 14.76
CA GLY A 124 17.41 -2.84 14.56
C GLY A 124 17.39 -3.64 15.86
N THR A 125 16.22 -4.06 16.32
CA THR A 125 16.09 -4.99 17.45
C THR A 125 15.84 -6.43 16.99
N SER A 126 16.18 -7.38 17.86
CA SER A 126 15.86 -8.79 17.63
C SER A 126 14.36 -9.07 17.61
N ASP A 127 13.55 -8.25 18.29
CA ASP A 127 12.10 -8.39 18.35
C ASP A 127 11.40 -7.34 17.48
N LEU A 128 10.35 -7.79 16.79
CA LEU A 128 9.56 -7.01 15.84
C LEU A 128 8.09 -7.02 16.26
N LEU A 129 7.41 -5.89 16.10
CA LEU A 129 5.96 -5.82 16.10
C LEU A 129 5.44 -6.17 14.71
N PHE A 130 4.61 -7.21 14.64
CA PHE A 130 3.85 -7.55 13.45
C PHE A 130 2.47 -6.91 13.53
N LEU A 131 2.08 -6.21 12.47
CA LEU A 131 0.85 -5.43 12.46
C LEU A 131 0.23 -5.35 11.07
N ARG A 132 -1.08 -5.13 11.03
CA ARG A 132 -1.79 -4.70 9.82
C ARG A 132 -2.27 -3.26 10.01
N VAL A 133 -2.19 -2.46 8.95
CA VAL A 133 -2.57 -1.04 8.99
C VAL A 133 -3.63 -0.79 7.93
N THR A 134 -4.74 -0.17 8.35
CA THR A 134 -5.82 0.33 7.49
C THR A 134 -5.82 1.86 7.50
N ASN A 135 -6.77 2.48 6.82
CA ASN A 135 -6.84 3.95 6.78
C ASN A 135 -7.04 4.57 8.17
N ASP A 136 -7.81 3.91 9.04
CA ASP A 136 -8.24 4.47 10.32
C ASP A 136 -7.69 3.71 11.54
N THR A 137 -7.15 2.50 11.35
CA THR A 137 -6.78 1.62 12.46
C THR A 137 -5.46 0.88 12.20
N ALA A 138 -4.59 0.84 13.21
CA ALA A 138 -3.44 -0.05 13.30
C ALA A 138 -3.75 -1.25 14.21
N TYR A 139 -3.59 -2.45 13.69
CA TYR A 139 -3.90 -3.73 14.34
C TYR A 139 -2.61 -4.43 14.74
N PHE A 140 -2.23 -4.36 16.02
CA PHE A 140 -1.01 -4.97 16.55
C PHE A 140 -1.26 -6.44 16.82
N ILE A 141 -0.72 -7.30 15.94
CA ILE A 141 -1.02 -8.74 15.91
C ILE A 141 -0.17 -9.47 16.96
N ASP A 142 1.15 -9.38 16.86
CA ASP A 142 2.07 -10.11 17.73
C ASP A 142 3.45 -9.44 17.82
N VAL A 143 4.23 -9.81 18.83
CA VAL A 143 5.65 -9.46 18.94
C VAL A 143 6.46 -10.74 18.83
N ARG A 144 7.32 -10.84 17.81
CA ARG A 144 8.13 -12.03 17.56
C ARG A 144 9.58 -11.68 17.24
N PRO A 145 10.51 -12.64 17.42
CA PRO A 145 11.87 -12.50 16.95
C PRO A 145 11.95 -12.29 15.43
N HIS A 146 12.99 -11.61 14.99
CA HIS A 146 13.33 -11.45 13.59
C HIS A 146 13.56 -12.82 12.93
N GLY A 147 13.05 -13.02 11.71
CA GLY A 147 13.15 -14.28 10.98
C GLY A 147 11.91 -15.19 11.10
N THR A 148 10.85 -14.72 11.76
CA THR A 148 9.57 -15.44 11.91
C THR A 148 8.53 -15.05 10.86
N PHE A 149 8.96 -14.48 9.73
CA PHE A 149 8.08 -13.86 8.72
C PHE A 149 7.21 -14.87 7.98
N GLU A 150 7.62 -16.14 7.94
CA GLU A 150 6.93 -17.21 7.20
C GLU A 150 6.11 -18.13 8.11
N GLN A 151 6.04 -17.85 9.41
CA GLN A 151 5.28 -18.67 10.35
C GLN A 151 3.77 -18.46 10.14
N ILE A 152 3.09 -19.49 9.62
CA ILE A 152 1.68 -19.40 9.24
C ILE A 152 0.75 -19.06 10.41
N ASP A 153 1.12 -19.45 11.63
CA ASP A 153 0.33 -19.17 12.84
C ASP A 153 0.21 -17.64 13.11
N LEU A 154 1.10 -16.81 12.54
CA LEU A 154 0.95 -15.35 12.55
C LEU A 154 -0.29 -14.92 11.75
N LEU A 155 -0.48 -15.47 10.55
CA LEU A 155 -1.65 -15.18 9.73
C LEU A 155 -2.92 -15.75 10.38
N GLU A 156 -2.86 -16.98 10.90
CA GLU A 156 -3.99 -17.60 11.61
C GLU A 156 -4.42 -16.75 12.81
N MET A 157 -3.47 -16.24 13.60
CA MET A 157 -3.75 -15.35 14.72
C MET A 157 -4.40 -14.05 14.27
N ALA A 158 -3.91 -13.43 13.18
CA ALA A 158 -4.50 -12.20 12.66
C ALA A 158 -5.94 -12.40 12.17
N VAL A 159 -6.20 -13.52 11.49
CA VAL A 159 -7.53 -13.92 11.02
C VAL A 159 -8.47 -14.22 12.20
N ASP A 160 -7.97 -14.86 13.25
CA ASP A 160 -8.76 -15.17 14.45
C ASP A 160 -9.11 -13.92 15.27
N GLU A 161 -8.19 -12.96 15.33
CA GLU A 161 -8.38 -11.75 16.11
C GLU A 161 -9.31 -10.77 15.38
N TRP A 162 -9.16 -10.64 14.06
CA TRP A 162 -9.91 -9.69 13.23
C TRP A 162 -10.34 -10.29 11.88
N PRO A 163 -11.28 -11.25 11.88
CA PRO A 163 -11.69 -11.94 10.66
C PRO A 163 -12.29 -11.00 9.60
N GLY A 164 -12.90 -9.88 10.02
CA GLY A 164 -13.47 -8.88 9.12
C GLY A 164 -12.44 -8.14 8.25
N LEU A 165 -11.15 -8.21 8.57
CA LEU A 165 -10.10 -7.63 7.73
C LEU A 165 -9.70 -8.53 6.56
N TYR A 166 -10.05 -9.81 6.60
CA TYR A 166 -9.56 -10.81 5.65
C TYR A 166 -10.69 -11.32 4.77
N LEU A 167 -10.62 -11.01 3.47
CA LEU A 167 -11.57 -11.52 2.50
C LEU A 167 -11.32 -13.01 2.29
N TRP A 168 -12.38 -13.80 2.44
CA TRP A 168 -12.37 -15.25 2.22
C TRP A 168 -13.40 -15.62 1.18
N ILE A 169 -13.19 -16.74 0.48
CA ILE A 169 -14.09 -17.22 -0.58
C ILE A 169 -15.28 -17.97 0.04
N PRO A 170 -16.54 -17.48 -0.12
CA PRO A 170 -17.73 -18.06 0.51
C PRO A 170 -18.04 -19.50 0.11
N ASP A 171 -17.72 -19.89 -1.12
CA ASP A 171 -17.90 -21.25 -1.65
C ASP A 171 -16.57 -21.83 -2.14
N ALA A 172 -15.69 -22.09 -1.17
CA ALA A 172 -14.40 -22.71 -1.44
C ALA A 172 -14.49 -24.23 -1.60
N THR A 173 -15.68 -24.84 -1.66
CA THR A 173 -15.82 -26.30 -1.81
C THR A 173 -15.17 -26.82 -3.09
N ARG A 174 -14.92 -25.94 -4.07
CA ARG A 174 -14.19 -26.20 -5.31
C ARG A 174 -12.83 -25.48 -5.41
N VAL A 175 -12.47 -24.63 -4.46
CA VAL A 175 -11.23 -23.83 -4.47
C VAL A 175 -10.22 -24.43 -3.49
N GLY A 176 -8.98 -24.67 -3.95
CA GLY A 176 -7.98 -25.43 -3.18
C GLY A 176 -8.00 -26.94 -3.43
N ARG A 177 -8.88 -27.40 -4.33
CA ARG A 177 -8.93 -28.77 -4.86
C ARG A 177 -8.32 -28.77 -6.25
N GLN A 178 -7.12 -29.32 -6.40
CA GLN A 178 -6.57 -29.62 -7.72
C GLN A 178 -6.98 -31.03 -8.11
N ILE A 179 -7.37 -31.23 -9.37
CA ILE A 179 -7.48 -32.58 -9.92
C ILE A 179 -6.05 -32.99 -10.27
N GLY A 180 -5.50 -33.92 -9.51
CA GLY A 180 -4.21 -34.51 -9.80
C GLY A 180 -4.23 -35.21 -11.15
N THR A 181 -3.05 -35.54 -11.67
CA THR A 181 -2.91 -36.13 -13.01
C THR A 181 -3.62 -37.49 -13.14
N THR A 182 -4.03 -38.12 -12.02
CA THR A 182 -4.80 -39.36 -11.99
C THR A 182 -6.29 -39.17 -11.65
N GLY A 183 -6.77 -37.92 -11.57
CA GLY A 183 -8.17 -37.61 -11.30
C GLY A 183 -8.52 -37.46 -9.81
N GLU A 184 -7.54 -37.61 -8.92
CA GLU A 184 -7.69 -37.46 -7.49
C GLU A 184 -7.85 -35.97 -7.11
N ILE A 185 -8.66 -35.70 -6.10
CA ILE A 185 -8.77 -34.35 -5.54
C ILE A 185 -7.66 -34.18 -4.50
N VAL A 186 -6.67 -33.35 -4.81
CA VAL A 186 -5.59 -32.99 -3.88
C VAL A 186 -5.92 -31.65 -3.21
N GLU A 187 -5.84 -31.63 -1.89
CA GLU A 187 -5.89 -30.40 -1.11
C GLU A 187 -4.53 -29.73 -1.16
N ILE A 188 -4.45 -28.51 -1.70
CA ILE A 188 -3.21 -27.73 -1.65
C ILE A 188 -3.02 -27.28 -0.21
N LYS A 189 -2.12 -27.95 0.50
CA LYS A 189 -1.78 -27.63 1.87
C LYS A 189 -0.36 -27.15 1.92
N ILE A 190 -0.18 -25.93 2.43
CA ILE A 190 1.13 -25.40 2.79
C ILE A 190 1.42 -25.91 4.20
N GLU A 191 2.46 -26.70 4.35
CA GLU A 191 2.75 -27.44 5.57
C GLU A 191 3.88 -26.81 6.39
N THR A 192 4.77 -26.05 5.75
CA THR A 192 5.97 -25.52 6.41
C THR A 192 6.23 -24.02 6.15
N PRO A 193 6.88 -23.32 7.10
CA PRO A 193 7.40 -21.96 6.85
C PRO A 193 8.38 -21.90 5.67
N GLU A 194 9.14 -22.97 5.43
CA GLU A 194 10.08 -23.08 4.31
C GLU A 194 9.37 -23.05 2.96
N GLU A 195 8.24 -23.75 2.82
CA GLU A 195 7.41 -23.68 1.61
C GLU A 195 6.89 -22.26 1.36
N ILE A 196 6.44 -21.56 2.41
CA ILE A 196 5.98 -20.17 2.30
C ILE A 196 7.13 -19.26 1.85
N ARG A 197 8.34 -19.47 2.39
CA ARG A 197 9.55 -18.75 1.97
C ARG A 197 9.81 -18.96 0.49
N ASP A 198 9.88 -20.20 0.04
CA ASP A 198 10.19 -20.56 -1.34
C ASP A 198 9.15 -20.00 -2.32
N LEU A 199 7.87 -20.10 -1.98
CA LEU A 199 6.77 -19.54 -2.79
C LEU A 199 6.91 -18.01 -2.92
N ARG A 200 7.20 -17.31 -1.82
CA ARG A 200 7.40 -15.85 -1.82
C ARG A 200 8.64 -15.43 -2.60
N GLU A 201 9.76 -16.13 -2.44
CA GLU A 201 11.01 -15.86 -3.16
C GLU A 201 10.82 -16.04 -4.68
N ASN A 202 9.99 -17.00 -5.07
CA ASN A 202 9.61 -17.26 -6.46
C ASN A 202 8.38 -16.45 -6.93
N ARG A 203 7.85 -15.53 -6.11
CA ARG A 203 6.72 -14.64 -6.44
C ARG A 203 5.44 -15.38 -6.84
N ILE A 204 5.21 -16.54 -6.22
CA ILE A 204 4.03 -17.37 -6.42
C ILE A 204 2.98 -16.98 -5.38
N ASN A 205 1.83 -16.48 -5.85
CA ASN A 205 0.70 -16.18 -4.98
C ASN A 205 -0.06 -17.47 -4.66
N VAL A 206 -0.37 -17.68 -3.40
CA VAL A 206 -0.97 -18.93 -2.92
C VAL A 206 -2.28 -18.70 -2.18
N LEU A 207 -3.03 -19.81 -2.08
CA LEU A 207 -4.25 -19.92 -1.31
C LEU A 207 -3.92 -20.44 0.08
N TYR A 208 -4.43 -19.76 1.10
CA TYR A 208 -4.30 -20.18 2.49
C TYR A 208 -5.61 -20.76 2.99
N MET A 209 -5.58 -22.00 3.48
CA MET A 209 -6.72 -22.61 4.15
C MET A 209 -6.58 -22.46 5.66
N ILE A 210 -7.47 -21.67 6.26
CA ILE A 210 -7.46 -21.41 7.71
C ILE A 210 -8.87 -21.69 8.23
N LYS A 211 -8.99 -22.71 9.10
CA LYS A 211 -10.26 -23.14 9.74
C LYS A 211 -11.40 -23.35 8.73
N GLY A 212 -11.10 -24.02 7.61
CA GLY A 212 -12.07 -24.35 6.56
C GLY A 212 -12.47 -23.18 5.65
N LYS A 213 -11.84 -22.00 5.80
CA LYS A 213 -12.00 -20.86 4.91
C LYS A 213 -10.76 -20.70 4.04
N VAL A 214 -10.96 -20.34 2.77
CA VAL A 214 -9.86 -20.09 1.83
C VAL A 214 -9.67 -18.58 1.67
N TYR A 215 -8.44 -18.14 1.89
CA TYR A 215 -7.97 -16.77 1.73
C TYR A 215 -6.98 -16.72 0.56
N VAL A 216 -7.14 -15.75 -0.33
CA VAL A 216 -6.23 -15.57 -1.48
C VAL A 216 -5.32 -14.40 -1.16
N ALA A 217 -4.01 -14.65 -1.03
CA ALA A 217 -2.95 -13.66 -0.80
C ALA A 217 -3.50 -12.37 -0.14
N PRO A 218 -3.82 -12.38 1.17
CA PRO A 218 -4.50 -11.25 1.83
C PRO A 218 -3.91 -9.85 1.62
N GLY A 219 -2.64 -9.74 1.21
CA GLY A 219 -1.96 -8.50 0.79
C GLY A 219 -2.21 -8.08 -0.66
N GLY A 220 -2.99 -8.83 -1.43
CA GLY A 220 -3.25 -8.66 -2.86
C GLY A 220 -2.24 -9.41 -3.75
N GLY A 221 -1.11 -9.82 -3.21
CA GLY A 221 -0.09 -10.59 -3.91
C GLY A 221 0.95 -9.75 -4.64
N ILE A 222 1.87 -10.45 -5.29
CA ILE A 222 3.00 -9.91 -6.06
C ILE A 222 2.96 -10.44 -7.50
N ILE A 223 3.30 -9.60 -8.49
CA ILE A 223 3.41 -10.06 -9.89
C ILE A 223 4.83 -10.58 -10.20
N PRO A 224 5.04 -11.35 -11.28
CA PRO A 224 6.37 -11.88 -11.62
C PRO A 224 7.46 -10.81 -11.78
N ALA A 225 7.10 -9.56 -12.12
CA ALA A 225 8.04 -8.43 -12.18
C ALA A 225 8.56 -7.99 -10.80
N GLY A 226 7.94 -8.42 -9.70
CA GLY A 226 8.35 -8.11 -8.33
C GLY A 226 7.66 -6.89 -7.73
N THR A 227 6.62 -6.38 -8.37
CA THR A 227 5.78 -5.29 -7.87
C THR A 227 4.50 -5.84 -7.25
N LEU A 228 3.94 -5.11 -6.30
CA LEU A 228 2.64 -5.42 -5.71
C LEU A 228 1.55 -5.45 -6.78
N VAL A 229 0.66 -6.44 -6.73
CA VAL A 229 -0.52 -6.49 -7.62
C VAL A 229 -1.34 -5.21 -7.51
N ASN A 230 -1.52 -4.70 -6.29
CA ASN A 230 -2.24 -3.46 -6.04
C ASN A 230 -1.55 -2.22 -6.62
N ALA A 231 -0.21 -2.19 -6.70
CA ALA A 231 0.50 -1.10 -7.37
C ALA A 231 0.21 -1.09 -8.87
N THR A 232 0.22 -2.25 -9.51
CA THR A 232 -0.15 -2.39 -10.92
C THR A 232 -1.62 -2.03 -11.17
N ARG A 233 -2.53 -2.38 -10.25
CA ARG A 233 -3.95 -1.98 -10.34
C ARG A 233 -4.10 -0.47 -10.29
N LEU A 234 -3.44 0.21 -9.35
CA LEU A 234 -3.48 1.68 -9.22
C LEU A 234 -2.85 2.36 -10.43
N HIS A 235 -1.71 1.87 -10.91
CA HIS A 235 -1.08 2.34 -12.14
C HIS A 235 -2.04 2.28 -13.33
N ASN A 236 -2.69 1.13 -13.55
CA ASN A 236 -3.63 0.96 -14.66
C ASN A 236 -4.87 1.85 -14.49
N ALA A 237 -5.39 1.98 -13.27
CA ALA A 237 -6.51 2.88 -12.99
C ALA A 237 -6.15 4.34 -13.29
N LEU A 238 -4.95 4.79 -12.91
CA LEU A 238 -4.46 6.13 -13.21
C LEU A 238 -4.27 6.33 -14.73
N PHE A 239 -3.75 5.33 -15.44
CA PHE A 239 -3.60 5.35 -16.89
C PHE A 239 -4.94 5.58 -17.60
N TYR A 240 -5.98 4.82 -17.23
CA TYR A 240 -7.32 4.99 -17.81
C TYR A 240 -8.00 6.28 -17.37
N TRP A 241 -7.84 6.67 -16.10
CA TRP A 241 -8.34 7.96 -15.60
C TRP A 241 -7.78 9.13 -16.40
N ARG A 242 -6.49 9.12 -16.73
CA ARG A 242 -5.86 10.12 -17.60
C ARG A 242 -6.51 10.18 -18.98
N ILE A 243 -6.71 9.03 -19.65
CA ILE A 243 -7.35 8.97 -20.98
C ILE A 243 -8.76 9.56 -20.91
N ASP A 244 -9.50 9.17 -19.88
CA ASP A 244 -10.86 9.67 -19.63
C ASP A 244 -10.90 11.18 -19.37
N LEU A 245 -9.90 11.72 -18.68
CA LEU A 245 -9.75 13.16 -18.47
C LEU A 245 -9.45 13.90 -19.77
N GLU A 246 -8.49 13.42 -20.57
CA GLU A 246 -8.14 14.05 -21.86
C GLU A 246 -9.37 14.11 -22.77
N LYS A 247 -10.11 13.01 -22.85
CA LYS A 247 -11.37 12.96 -23.59
C LYS A 247 -12.40 13.93 -23.02
N CYS A 248 -12.58 13.95 -21.70
CA CYS A 248 -13.54 14.84 -21.04
C CYS A 248 -13.27 16.32 -21.37
N VAL A 249 -12.01 16.75 -21.28
CA VAL A 249 -11.62 18.13 -21.58
C VAL A 249 -11.86 18.47 -23.04
N ASN A 250 -11.47 17.59 -23.96
CA ASN A 250 -11.65 17.82 -25.40
C ASN A 250 -13.13 17.86 -25.79
N ASP A 251 -13.95 16.94 -25.27
CA ASP A 251 -15.37 16.82 -25.62
C ASP A 251 -16.23 17.92 -24.98
N ASN A 252 -15.79 18.50 -23.85
CA ASN A 252 -16.59 19.45 -23.06
C ASN A 252 -15.95 20.84 -22.93
N ARG A 253 -14.92 21.16 -23.73
CA ARG A 253 -14.15 22.40 -23.60
C ARG A 253 -15.01 23.66 -23.47
N PRO A 254 -16.04 23.92 -24.31
CA PRO A 254 -16.86 25.13 -24.18
C PRO A 254 -17.57 25.26 -22.84
N LYS A 255 -18.08 24.14 -22.29
CA LYS A 255 -18.76 24.12 -21.00
C LYS A 255 -17.80 24.28 -19.83
N ILE A 256 -16.60 23.70 -19.94
CA ILE A 256 -15.54 23.87 -18.94
C ILE A 256 -15.11 25.33 -18.91
N ASP A 257 -14.92 25.95 -20.07
CA ASP A 257 -14.54 27.36 -20.19
C ASP A 257 -15.67 28.28 -19.66
N GLU A 258 -16.94 27.97 -19.92
CA GLU A 258 -18.10 28.66 -19.33
C GLU A 258 -18.07 28.57 -17.80
N TYR A 259 -17.91 27.36 -17.24
CA TYR A 259 -17.79 27.17 -15.80
C TYR A 259 -16.60 27.92 -15.21
N LEU A 260 -15.46 27.93 -15.89
CA LEU A 260 -14.25 28.58 -15.38
C LEU A 260 -14.29 30.11 -15.52
N SER A 261 -15.07 30.65 -16.46
CA SER A 261 -15.23 32.10 -16.67
C SER A 261 -15.85 32.84 -15.47
N GLN A 262 -16.42 32.12 -14.50
CA GLN A 262 -16.88 32.72 -13.24
C GLN A 262 -15.72 33.08 -12.29
N PHE A 263 -14.50 32.58 -12.53
CA PHE A 263 -13.34 32.84 -11.68
C PHE A 263 -12.47 33.97 -12.26
N GLN A 264 -12.14 34.96 -11.43
CA GLN A 264 -11.52 36.24 -11.86
C GLN A 264 -10.25 36.11 -12.71
N ASN A 265 -9.48 35.03 -12.55
CA ASN A 265 -8.18 34.87 -13.20
C ASN A 265 -8.22 33.95 -14.43
N TYR A 266 -9.38 33.39 -14.76
CA TYR A 266 -9.49 32.47 -15.88
C TYR A 266 -9.65 33.21 -17.20
N LYS A 267 -8.87 32.80 -18.21
CA LYS A 267 -9.07 33.20 -19.60
C LYS A 267 -9.00 31.97 -20.51
N PRO A 268 -10.02 31.69 -21.34
CA PRO A 268 -10.07 30.50 -22.19
C PRO A 268 -8.84 30.30 -23.08
N GLU A 269 -8.27 31.40 -23.61
CA GLU A 269 -7.10 31.42 -24.48
C GLU A 269 -5.78 31.14 -23.77
N GLU A 270 -5.72 31.36 -22.45
CA GLU A 270 -4.56 31.09 -21.60
C GLU A 270 -4.72 29.79 -20.79
N ALA A 271 -5.88 29.12 -20.90
CA ALA A 271 -6.23 27.99 -20.06
C ALA A 271 -5.23 26.83 -20.17
N SER A 272 -4.71 26.43 -19.01
CA SER A 272 -3.71 25.37 -18.86
C SER A 272 -4.24 24.33 -17.90
N PHE A 273 -4.64 23.17 -18.43
CA PHE A 273 -5.14 22.06 -17.61
C PHE A 273 -3.99 21.14 -17.24
N ARG A 274 -3.94 20.75 -15.96
CA ARG A 274 -2.85 19.96 -15.39
C ARG A 274 -3.33 18.90 -14.41
N VAL A 275 -2.50 17.88 -14.22
CA VAL A 275 -2.61 16.94 -13.10
C VAL A 275 -1.61 17.33 -12.02
N GLY A 276 -2.06 17.33 -10.77
CA GLY A 276 -1.23 17.61 -9.60
C GLY A 276 -1.51 16.62 -8.47
N MET A 277 -0.97 16.94 -7.29
CA MET A 277 -1.16 16.16 -6.07
C MET A 277 -1.74 17.08 -4.98
N ASN A 278 -2.81 16.66 -4.32
CA ASN A 278 -3.39 17.37 -3.19
C ASN A 278 -3.81 16.39 -2.10
N GLU A 279 -3.33 16.59 -0.87
CA GLU A 279 -3.61 15.70 0.29
C GLU A 279 -3.32 14.21 0.00
N GLY A 280 -2.35 13.95 -0.87
CA GLY A 280 -2.00 12.61 -1.30
C GLY A 280 -2.80 12.10 -2.50
N GLU A 281 -3.82 12.79 -3.01
CA GLU A 281 -4.57 12.33 -4.17
C GLU A 281 -4.14 13.03 -5.46
N PHE A 282 -4.17 12.30 -6.59
CA PHE A 282 -4.02 12.97 -7.89
C PHE A 282 -5.27 13.79 -8.18
N VAL A 283 -5.05 15.06 -8.52
CA VAL A 283 -6.13 16.02 -8.78
C VAL A 283 -5.98 16.65 -10.16
N PHE A 284 -7.12 16.87 -10.81
CA PHE A 284 -7.20 17.60 -12.06
C PHE A 284 -7.62 19.05 -11.82
N PHE A 285 -6.85 20.01 -12.33
CA PHE A 285 -7.10 21.43 -12.11
C PHE A 285 -6.72 22.27 -13.32
N GLU A 286 -7.25 23.49 -13.36
CA GLU A 286 -6.82 24.52 -14.30
C GLU A 286 -5.86 25.48 -13.58
N GLU A 287 -4.68 25.69 -14.17
CA GLU A 287 -3.51 26.32 -13.54
C GLU A 287 -3.62 27.84 -13.41
N THR A 288 -4.29 28.53 -14.34
CA THR A 288 -4.41 30.00 -14.27
C THR A 288 -5.37 30.45 -13.17
N SER A 289 -6.45 29.69 -12.99
CA SER A 289 -7.48 29.91 -11.97
C SER A 289 -7.24 29.15 -10.67
N TRP A 290 -6.35 28.15 -10.67
CA TRP A 290 -6.14 27.18 -9.58
C TRP A 290 -7.41 26.44 -9.15
N VAL A 291 -8.37 26.27 -10.07
CA VAL A 291 -9.65 25.61 -9.80
C VAL A 291 -9.52 24.12 -10.06
N GLY A 292 -9.73 23.32 -9.02
CA GLY A 292 -9.92 21.88 -9.13
C GLY A 292 -11.27 21.55 -9.79
N LEU A 293 -11.26 20.68 -10.79
CA LEU A 293 -12.43 20.44 -11.65
C LEU A 293 -13.30 19.25 -11.20
N SER A 294 -13.31 18.95 -9.91
CA SER A 294 -14.06 17.80 -9.33
C SER A 294 -15.57 17.90 -9.39
N LYS A 295 -16.13 19.05 -9.79
CA LYS A 295 -17.57 19.34 -9.81
C LYS A 295 -18.17 19.55 -11.20
N PHE A 296 -17.41 19.35 -12.28
CA PHE A 296 -17.97 19.47 -13.62
C PHE A 296 -18.93 18.28 -13.88
N GLU A 297 -20.21 18.56 -14.12
CA GLU A 297 -21.39 17.65 -14.11
C GLU A 297 -21.35 16.41 -15.04
N GLY A 298 -20.20 16.09 -15.65
CA GLY A 298 -19.99 14.89 -16.47
C GLY A 298 -19.38 13.68 -15.75
N LYS A 299 -18.69 13.87 -14.61
CA LYS A 299 -18.19 12.80 -13.72
C LYS A 299 -17.99 13.38 -12.31
N GLU A 300 -18.69 12.87 -11.31
CA GLU A 300 -18.60 13.31 -9.90
C GLU A 300 -17.20 13.14 -9.24
N ASN A 301 -16.19 12.63 -9.96
CA ASN A 301 -14.88 12.29 -9.40
C ASN A 301 -13.71 12.79 -10.30
N ALA A 302 -13.42 14.10 -10.31
CA ALA A 302 -12.13 14.58 -10.85
C ALA A 302 -10.96 14.48 -9.85
N ARG A 303 -11.18 13.72 -8.77
CA ARG A 303 -10.13 13.24 -7.87
C ARG A 303 -9.89 11.77 -8.15
N PHE A 304 -8.64 11.38 -8.27
CA PHE A 304 -8.27 9.97 -8.23
C PHE A 304 -8.08 9.58 -6.75
N VAL A 305 -9.14 9.01 -6.18
CA VAL A 305 -9.13 8.48 -4.82
C VAL A 305 -8.74 7.01 -4.90
N TRP A 306 -7.70 6.60 -4.17
CA TRP A 306 -7.46 5.17 -3.94
C TRP A 306 -8.29 4.73 -2.72
N GLU A 307 -9.17 3.76 -2.90
CA GLU A 307 -9.69 3.00 -1.76
C GLU A 307 -8.68 1.89 -1.46
N SER A 308 -8.06 1.94 -0.28
CA SER A 308 -7.24 0.82 0.20
C SER A 308 -8.16 -0.36 0.51
N LEU A 309 -7.87 -1.51 -0.08
CA LEU A 309 -8.47 -2.81 0.27
C LEU A 309 -7.83 -3.37 1.56
#